data_AF-A0A935AAL4-F1
#
_entry.id   AF-A0A935AAL4-F1
#
_cell.length_a   1.000
_cell.length_b   1.000
_cell.length_c   1.000
_cell.angle_alpha   90.00
_cell.angle_beta   90.00
_cell.angle_gamma   90.00
#
_symmetry.space_group_name_H-M   'P 1'
#
loop_
_entity.id
_entity.type
_entity.pdbx_description
1 polymer ?
#
loop_
_entity_poly.entity_id
_entity_poly.type
_entity_poly.pdbx_seq_one_letter_code
_entity_poly.pdbx_strand_id
1 'polypeptide(L)'
;MTNPKKKRAARLSVIVPAFNEGSHIRKNLLAIHDSLKGQNAEIIAVDDGSADNTLAEIRRAARSRPSIKPLQMNTNAGKGASLFFGFEQARGDVIVFFDSDLEIAPHYIVKLLAVMEEEQADVVAGVKDPSSNRFPAPRRMTSSLYRNTVKFLFDLSISDTQTGIKAFKREVLENAIPRMRVSRFAFDLELLVAASRFGYKIVENPVEVSYVRKGGMGRMKFGALFATLVDTLGIYFRASFWRWLEPGAGTQFWMAAFVLGVFLAGIGFAKILSPIILQPTLDRVSYIIFLRFIPAAVRDPMLAAAGLLIVTLSLIQLNKSLLKAFARKDRGDLAGIFRK
;
A
#
# COMPACT_ATOMS: atom_id res chain seq x y z
N MET A 1 20.98 29.86 24.99
CA MET A 1 21.78 28.72 25.49
C MET A 1 21.55 27.52 24.58
N THR A 2 22.59 27.13 23.85
CA THR A 2 22.59 26.06 22.84
C THR A 2 22.59 24.69 23.52
N ASN A 3 21.53 23.90 23.29
CA ASN A 3 21.38 22.56 23.89
C ASN A 3 22.28 21.54 23.16
N PRO A 4 23.04 20.68 23.85
CA PRO A 4 24.18 19.98 23.27
C PRO A 4 23.75 18.74 22.47
N LYS A 5 24.51 18.49 21.41
CA LYS A 5 24.44 17.32 20.52
C LYS A 5 24.30 16.00 21.33
N LYS A 6 23.11 15.42 21.32
CA LYS A 6 22.86 14.02 21.77
C LYS A 6 23.76 13.06 20.98
N LYS A 7 24.70 12.40 21.68
CA LYS A 7 25.50 11.27 21.18
C LYS A 7 24.55 10.18 20.65
N ARG A 8 24.76 9.78 19.40
CA ARG A 8 23.85 8.98 18.55
C ARG A 8 23.82 7.50 18.97
N ALA A 9 22.73 7.05 19.62
CA ALA A 9 22.28 5.66 19.54
C ALA A 9 22.04 5.27 18.06
N ALA A 10 22.02 3.97 17.72
CA ALA A 10 21.83 3.51 16.34
C ALA A 10 20.66 4.26 15.67
N ARG A 11 20.94 5.00 14.60
CA ARG A 11 19.96 5.90 13.98
C ARG A 11 19.15 5.22 12.88
N LEU A 12 19.63 4.08 12.37
CA LEU A 12 19.09 3.42 11.19
C LEU A 12 19.02 1.90 11.37
N SER A 13 17.87 1.31 11.09
CA SER A 13 17.74 -0.14 10.86
C SER A 13 17.29 -0.39 9.42
N VAL A 14 18.07 -1.16 8.68
CA VAL A 14 17.72 -1.60 7.31
C VAL A 14 17.24 -3.04 7.39
N ILE A 15 15.97 -3.29 7.13
CA ILE A 15 15.36 -4.62 7.16
C ILE A 15 15.31 -5.16 5.75
N VAL A 16 15.90 -6.34 5.56
CA VAL A 16 16.11 -6.99 4.27
C VAL A 16 15.46 -8.37 4.32
N PRO A 17 14.24 -8.55 3.79
CA PRO A 17 13.60 -9.84 3.70
C PRO A 17 14.21 -10.66 2.56
N ALA A 18 14.43 -11.95 2.77
CA ALA A 18 15.01 -12.88 1.80
C ALA A 18 14.25 -14.21 1.78
N PHE A 19 14.00 -14.74 0.58
CA PHE A 19 13.40 -16.06 0.40
C PHE A 19 13.96 -16.73 -0.86
N ASN A 20 14.68 -17.83 -0.68
CA ASN A 20 15.36 -18.58 -1.76
C ASN A 20 16.28 -17.70 -2.63
N GLU A 21 17.15 -16.91 -1.99
CA GLU A 21 18.11 -15.99 -2.61
C GLU A 21 19.57 -16.41 -2.34
N GLY A 22 19.82 -17.69 -2.02
CA GLY A 22 21.10 -18.17 -1.49
C GLY A 22 22.30 -17.95 -2.40
N SER A 23 22.10 -17.87 -3.71
CA SER A 23 23.14 -17.59 -4.70
C SER A 23 23.70 -16.16 -4.64
N HIS A 24 22.93 -15.20 -4.14
CA HIS A 24 23.31 -13.77 -4.21
C HIS A 24 23.25 -13.04 -2.86
N ILE A 25 22.46 -13.54 -1.89
CA ILE A 25 22.13 -12.80 -0.66
C ILE A 25 23.36 -12.32 0.11
N ARG A 26 24.42 -13.13 0.22
CA ARG A 26 25.65 -12.72 0.91
C ARG A 26 26.32 -11.52 0.24
N LYS A 27 26.50 -11.58 -1.08
CA LYS A 27 27.09 -10.47 -1.85
C LYS A 27 26.23 -9.22 -1.70
N ASN A 28 24.91 -9.38 -1.76
CA ASN A 28 23.97 -8.27 -1.71
C ASN A 28 23.97 -7.59 -0.33
N LEU A 29 23.98 -8.36 0.76
CA LEU A 29 24.10 -7.83 2.11
C LEU A 29 25.44 -7.10 2.35
N LEU A 30 26.54 -7.58 1.77
CA LEU A 30 27.82 -6.90 1.84
C LEU A 30 27.80 -5.57 1.07
N ALA A 31 27.17 -5.51 -0.10
CA ALA A 31 26.99 -4.27 -0.85
C ALA A 31 26.12 -3.25 -0.10
N ILE A 32 25.05 -3.71 0.57
CA ILE A 32 24.23 -2.86 1.44
C ILE A 32 25.08 -2.33 2.59
N HIS A 33 25.83 -3.19 3.28
CA HIS A 33 26.75 -2.79 4.34
C HIS A 33 27.74 -1.71 3.86
N ASP A 34 28.38 -1.92 2.71
CA ASP A 34 29.35 -0.99 2.17
C ASP A 34 28.75 0.37 1.81
N SER A 35 27.49 0.42 1.34
CA SER A 35 26.79 1.69 1.06
C SER A 35 26.42 2.50 2.32
N LEU A 36 26.44 1.87 3.49
CA LEU A 36 26.08 2.49 4.76
C LEU A 36 27.31 2.89 5.59
N LYS A 37 28.51 2.85 5.00
CA LYS A 37 29.73 3.34 5.66
C LYS A 37 29.55 4.78 6.14
N GLY A 38 29.86 5.03 7.41
CA GLY A 38 29.67 6.32 8.06
C GLY A 38 28.27 6.52 8.68
N GLN A 39 27.31 5.62 8.43
CA GLN A 39 26.04 5.61 9.14
C GLN A 39 26.12 4.72 10.39
N ASN A 40 25.49 5.16 11.48
CA ASN A 40 25.27 4.30 12.64
C ASN A 40 24.05 3.41 12.38
N ALA A 41 24.27 2.32 11.64
CA ALA A 41 23.24 1.47 11.07
C ALA A 41 23.40 0.00 11.45
N GLU A 42 22.27 -0.68 11.60
CA GLU A 42 22.18 -2.14 11.61
C GLU A 42 21.42 -2.64 10.38
N ILE A 43 21.76 -3.83 9.92
CA ILE A 43 21.09 -4.51 8.81
C ILE A 43 20.47 -5.77 9.38
N ILE A 44 19.15 -5.87 9.33
CA ILE A 44 18.40 -7.03 9.82
C ILE A 44 17.99 -7.86 8.61
N ALA A 45 18.71 -8.95 8.36
CA ALA A 45 18.46 -9.84 7.25
C ALA A 45 17.54 -10.98 7.72
N VAL A 46 16.32 -11.02 7.18
CA VAL A 46 15.27 -11.95 7.62
C VAL A 46 15.09 -13.04 6.58
N ASP A 47 15.46 -14.28 6.92
CA ASP A 47 15.15 -15.46 6.12
C ASP A 47 13.69 -15.90 6.34
N ASP A 48 12.86 -15.80 5.31
CA ASP A 48 11.42 -16.16 5.32
C ASP A 48 11.21 -17.67 5.11
N GLY A 49 11.92 -18.49 5.89
CA GLY A 49 11.84 -19.96 5.84
C GLY A 49 12.28 -20.55 4.50
N SER A 50 13.47 -20.15 4.00
CA SER A 50 14.00 -20.66 2.73
C SER A 50 14.33 -22.15 2.79
N ALA A 51 14.22 -22.83 1.64
CA ALA A 51 14.58 -24.24 1.50
C ALA A 51 16.01 -24.44 0.96
N ASP A 52 16.65 -23.37 0.47
CA ASP A 52 18.02 -23.37 -0.06
C ASP A 52 19.05 -22.93 1.00
N ASN A 53 20.26 -22.57 0.56
CA ASN A 53 21.34 -22.12 1.44
C ASN A 53 21.24 -20.64 1.86
N THR A 54 20.11 -19.95 1.66
CA THR A 54 19.93 -18.51 1.98
C THR A 54 20.36 -18.17 3.40
N LEU A 55 19.81 -18.86 4.40
CA LEU A 55 20.14 -18.62 5.81
C LEU A 55 21.63 -18.83 6.11
N ALA A 56 22.24 -19.85 5.54
CA ALA A 56 23.66 -20.13 5.73
C ALA A 56 24.52 -18.98 5.20
N GLU A 57 24.18 -18.44 4.03
CA GLU A 57 24.86 -17.30 3.42
C GLU A 57 24.62 -15.99 4.19
N ILE A 58 23.42 -15.75 4.71
CA ILE A 58 23.15 -14.64 5.63
C ILE A 58 24.03 -14.74 6.89
N ARG A 59 24.14 -15.93 7.50
CA ARG A 59 25.01 -16.16 8.68
C ARG A 59 26.50 -16.00 8.35
N ARG A 60 26.94 -16.33 7.13
CA ARG A 60 28.32 -16.05 6.68
C ARG A 60 28.55 -14.54 6.54
N ALA A 61 27.58 -13.79 6.00
CA ALA A 61 27.66 -12.33 5.93
C ALA A 61 27.76 -11.70 7.33
N ALA A 62 26.91 -12.13 8.27
CA ALA A 62 26.94 -11.67 9.66
C ALA A 62 28.27 -11.93 10.37
N ARG A 63 28.88 -13.11 10.17
CA ARG A 63 30.23 -13.40 10.69
C ARG A 63 31.29 -12.45 10.16
N SER A 64 31.18 -12.03 8.91
CA SER A 64 32.12 -11.08 8.30
C SER A 64 31.87 -9.62 8.69
N ARG A 65 30.62 -9.25 9.02
CA ARG A 65 30.20 -7.87 9.30
C ARG A 65 29.24 -7.85 10.49
N PRO A 66 29.68 -7.42 11.69
CA PRO A 66 28.85 -7.43 12.90
C PRO A 66 27.59 -6.55 12.86
N SER A 67 27.50 -5.59 11.93
CA SER A 67 26.27 -4.80 11.76
C SER A 67 25.15 -5.55 11.04
N ILE A 68 25.44 -6.72 10.45
CA ILE A 68 24.44 -7.60 9.83
C ILE A 68 23.94 -8.60 10.88
N LYS A 69 22.65 -8.55 11.16
CA LYS A 69 21.94 -9.39 12.13
C LYS A 69 21.08 -10.41 11.39
N PRO A 70 21.39 -11.71 11.49
CA PRO A 70 20.60 -12.77 10.88
C PRO A 70 19.34 -13.04 11.71
N LEU A 71 18.17 -13.06 11.07
CA LEU A 71 16.91 -13.56 11.63
C LEU A 71 16.36 -14.68 10.76
N GLN A 72 15.69 -15.63 11.37
CA GLN A 72 15.12 -16.79 10.70
C GLN A 72 13.67 -16.96 11.11
N MET A 73 12.81 -17.16 10.13
CA MET A 73 11.43 -17.62 10.32
C MET A 73 11.38 -19.13 10.04
N ASN A 74 10.55 -19.85 10.79
CA ASN A 74 10.43 -21.32 10.66
C ASN A 74 9.74 -21.74 9.36
N THR A 75 8.80 -20.92 8.89
CA THR A 75 7.98 -21.20 7.71
C THR A 75 7.79 -19.94 6.91
N ASN A 76 7.70 -20.07 5.58
CA ASN A 76 7.40 -18.95 4.70
C ASN A 76 6.03 -18.32 5.03
N ALA A 77 6.04 -17.07 5.46
CA ALA A 77 4.84 -16.31 5.80
C ALA A 77 4.62 -15.11 4.86
N GLY A 78 5.60 -14.81 4.02
CA GLY A 78 5.57 -13.74 3.01
C GLY A 78 6.26 -12.46 3.47
N LYS A 79 6.59 -11.61 2.48
CA LYS A 79 7.39 -10.38 2.66
C LYS A 79 6.94 -9.51 3.84
N GLY A 80 5.64 -9.24 3.98
CA GLY A 80 5.13 -8.38 5.05
C GLY A 80 5.36 -8.98 6.44
N ALA A 81 5.22 -10.29 6.59
CA ALA A 81 5.54 -10.97 7.86
C ALA A 81 7.03 -10.90 8.19
N SER A 82 7.91 -11.07 7.20
CA SER A 82 9.36 -10.93 7.39
C SER A 82 9.76 -9.50 7.74
N LEU A 83 9.16 -8.50 7.09
CA LEU A 83 9.37 -7.09 7.40
C LEU A 83 8.91 -6.74 8.82
N PHE A 84 7.75 -7.27 9.22
CA PHE A 84 7.23 -7.09 10.58
C PHE A 84 8.16 -7.72 11.62
N PHE A 85 8.52 -8.99 11.44
CA PHE A 85 9.44 -9.69 12.34
C PHE A 85 10.80 -8.99 12.43
N GLY A 86 11.32 -8.48 11.31
CA GLY A 86 12.53 -7.66 11.29
C GLY A 86 12.37 -6.34 12.03
N PHE A 87 11.20 -5.70 11.94
CA PHE A 87 10.89 -4.46 12.66
C PHE A 87 10.82 -4.65 14.18
N GLU A 88 10.26 -5.76 14.67
CA GLU A 88 10.23 -6.06 16.11
C GLU A 88 11.64 -6.15 16.73
N GLN A 89 12.64 -6.54 15.93
CA GLN A 89 14.03 -6.62 16.36
C GLN A 89 14.84 -5.35 16.08
N ALA A 90 14.27 -4.41 15.35
CA ALA A 90 14.93 -3.17 14.95
C ALA A 90 15.04 -2.19 16.12
N ARG A 91 16.18 -1.50 16.22
CA ARG A 91 16.51 -0.53 17.28
C ARG A 91 16.70 0.91 16.78
N GLY A 92 16.73 1.12 15.47
CA GLY A 92 16.97 2.42 14.85
C GLY A 92 15.76 3.37 14.94
N ASP A 93 16.01 4.68 15.03
CA ASP A 93 14.97 5.72 14.98
C ASP A 93 14.31 5.81 13.61
N VAL A 94 15.09 5.53 12.55
CA VAL A 94 14.62 5.42 11.17
C VAL A 94 14.73 3.97 10.72
N ILE A 95 13.68 3.48 10.07
CA ILE A 95 13.56 2.13 9.57
C ILE A 95 13.48 2.17 8.06
N VAL A 96 14.33 1.40 7.38
CA VAL A 96 14.29 1.26 5.92
C VAL A 96 13.96 -0.18 5.58
N PHE A 97 12.88 -0.37 4.83
CA PHE A 97 12.59 -1.64 4.17
C PHE A 97 13.31 -1.65 2.82
N PHE A 98 14.09 -2.69 2.55
CA PHE A 98 14.90 -2.79 1.34
C PHE A 98 14.93 -4.22 0.80
N ASP A 99 14.58 -4.40 -0.47
CA ASP A 99 14.53 -5.72 -1.11
C ASP A 99 15.94 -6.32 -1.30
N SER A 100 16.04 -7.64 -1.14
CA SER A 100 17.34 -8.34 -1.11
C SER A 100 17.99 -8.55 -2.48
N ASP A 101 17.27 -8.33 -3.59
CA ASP A 101 17.72 -8.65 -4.95
C ASP A 101 18.58 -7.56 -5.60
N LEU A 102 18.68 -6.37 -4.98
CA LEU A 102 19.40 -5.20 -5.48
C LEU A 102 18.96 -4.75 -6.87
N GLU A 103 17.69 -4.96 -7.25
CA GLU A 103 17.14 -4.26 -8.43
C GLU A 103 17.29 -2.73 -8.29
N ILE A 104 17.23 -2.26 -7.04
CA ILE A 104 17.54 -0.87 -6.64
C ILE A 104 18.92 -0.84 -6.00
N ALA A 105 19.75 0.13 -6.40
CA ALA A 105 21.09 0.27 -5.85
C ALA A 105 21.06 0.72 -4.37
N PRO A 106 21.89 0.14 -3.48
CA PRO A 106 21.87 0.46 -2.04
C PRO A 106 22.14 1.93 -1.68
N HIS A 107 22.81 2.70 -2.55
CA HIS A 107 23.06 4.13 -2.30
C HIS A 107 21.76 4.95 -2.15
N TYR A 108 20.64 4.46 -2.70
CA TYR A 108 19.34 5.09 -2.50
C TYR A 108 18.88 5.09 -1.04
N ILE A 109 19.37 4.18 -0.20
CA ILE A 109 19.07 4.20 1.24
C ILE A 109 19.51 5.54 1.84
N VAL A 110 20.74 5.96 1.57
CA VAL A 110 21.27 7.24 2.07
C VAL A 110 20.53 8.43 1.45
N LYS A 111 20.16 8.34 0.16
CA LYS A 111 19.37 9.38 -0.52
C LYS A 111 17.99 9.56 0.12
N LEU A 112 17.29 8.48 0.44
CA LEU A 112 15.99 8.55 1.12
C LEU A 112 16.08 9.21 2.49
N LEU A 113 17.17 8.96 3.23
CA LEU A 113 17.40 9.63 4.52
C LEU A 113 17.62 11.13 4.37
N ALA A 114 18.38 11.55 3.35
CA ALA A 114 18.57 12.97 3.05
C ALA A 114 17.24 13.65 2.69
N VAL A 115 16.43 13.03 1.82
CA VAL A 115 15.09 13.54 1.48
C VAL A 115 14.18 13.59 2.70
N MET A 116 14.23 12.59 3.58
CA MET A 116 13.43 12.57 4.80
C MET A 116 13.76 13.75 5.72
N GLU A 117 15.04 14.09 5.85
CA GLU A 117 15.52 15.23 6.65
C GLU A 117 15.17 16.57 6.00
N GLU A 118 15.44 16.73 4.70
CA GLU A 118 15.18 17.95 3.92
C GLU A 118 13.69 18.31 3.90
N GLU A 119 12.84 17.33 3.61
CA GLU A 119 11.39 17.52 3.50
C GLU A 119 10.69 17.43 4.86
N GLN A 120 11.41 17.15 5.94
CA GLN A 120 10.81 16.83 7.25
C GLN A 120 9.72 15.75 7.12
N ALA A 121 9.92 14.77 6.23
CA ALA A 121 8.95 13.73 5.93
C ALA A 121 8.93 12.67 7.05
N ASP A 122 7.79 12.03 7.23
CA ASP A 122 7.65 10.90 8.14
C ASP A 122 7.88 9.56 7.41
N VAL A 123 7.56 9.56 6.11
CA VAL A 123 7.76 8.43 5.20
C VAL A 123 8.35 8.93 3.88
N VAL A 124 9.38 8.25 3.39
CA VAL A 124 9.89 8.45 2.02
C VAL A 124 9.76 7.14 1.25
N ALA A 125 8.94 7.15 0.21
CA ALA A 125 8.75 6.01 -0.67
C ALA A 125 9.64 6.16 -1.90
N GLY A 126 10.45 5.13 -2.20
CA GLY A 126 11.10 5.04 -3.50
C GLY A 126 10.05 4.85 -4.58
N VAL A 127 10.13 5.61 -5.66
CA VAL A 127 9.26 5.42 -6.83
C VAL A 127 10.09 5.24 -8.08
N LYS A 128 9.65 4.32 -8.95
CA LYS A 128 10.37 4.03 -10.18
C LYS A 128 10.43 5.29 -11.05
N ASP A 129 11.64 5.68 -11.43
CA ASP A 129 11.82 6.81 -12.34
C ASP A 129 11.18 6.47 -13.71
N PRO A 130 10.19 7.25 -14.17
CA PRO A 130 9.55 7.04 -15.47
C PRO A 130 10.52 7.02 -16.65
N SER A 131 11.64 7.74 -16.55
CA SER A 131 12.68 7.85 -17.59
C SER A 131 13.56 6.60 -17.70
N SER A 132 13.74 5.86 -16.59
CA SER A 132 14.53 4.62 -16.53
C SER A 132 13.79 3.37 -17.04
N ASN A 133 12.51 3.53 -17.39
CA ASN A 133 11.54 2.45 -17.44
C ASN A 133 11.59 1.65 -18.75
N ARG A 134 12.55 0.73 -18.91
CA ARG A 134 12.69 -0.16 -20.09
C ARG A 134 11.74 -1.37 -20.12
N PHE A 135 10.56 -1.30 -19.51
CA PHE A 135 9.63 -2.44 -19.48
C PHE A 135 8.88 -2.63 -20.82
N PRO A 136 8.47 -3.88 -21.18
CA PRO A 136 7.56 -4.14 -22.29
C PRO A 136 6.20 -3.44 -22.11
N ALA A 137 5.58 -2.98 -23.20
CA ALA A 137 4.33 -2.21 -23.18
C ALA A 137 3.17 -2.87 -22.38
N PRO A 138 2.92 -4.20 -22.44
CA PRO A 138 1.85 -4.83 -21.65
C PRO A 138 2.05 -4.74 -20.13
N ARG A 139 3.31 -4.77 -19.68
CA ARG A 139 3.66 -4.62 -18.25
C ARG A 139 3.49 -3.18 -17.78
N ARG A 140 3.70 -2.20 -18.66
CA ARG A 140 3.43 -0.78 -18.37
C ARG A 140 1.95 -0.51 -18.22
N MET A 141 1.10 -1.10 -19.08
CA MET A 141 -0.35 -0.93 -19.01
C MET A 141 -0.94 -1.48 -17.72
N THR A 142 -0.60 -2.72 -17.35
CA THR A 142 -1.08 -3.36 -16.11
C THR A 142 -0.63 -2.59 -14.86
N SER A 143 0.63 -2.13 -14.83
CA SER A 143 1.14 -1.31 -13.73
C SER A 143 0.44 0.05 -13.63
N SER A 144 0.18 0.69 -14.78
CA SER A 144 -0.55 1.97 -14.84
C SER A 144 -2.00 1.82 -14.39
N LEU A 145 -2.68 0.75 -14.80
CA LEU A 145 -4.05 0.45 -14.38
C LEU A 145 -4.12 0.26 -12.87
N TYR A 146 -3.25 -0.58 -12.29
CA TYR A 146 -3.21 -0.81 -10.85
C TYR A 146 -2.90 0.49 -10.07
N ARG A 147 -1.94 1.29 -10.55
CA ARG A 147 -1.64 2.61 -9.97
C ARG A 147 -2.87 3.52 -9.95
N ASN A 148 -3.59 3.60 -11.07
CA ASN A 148 -4.78 4.43 -11.16
C ASN A 148 -5.91 3.92 -10.26
N THR A 149 -6.07 2.59 -10.14
CA THR A 149 -7.01 1.99 -9.18
C THR A 149 -6.65 2.36 -7.74
N VAL A 150 -5.38 2.25 -7.33
CA VAL A 150 -4.94 2.63 -5.98
C VAL A 150 -5.16 4.12 -5.71
N LYS A 151 -4.77 5.01 -6.62
CA LYS A 151 -5.05 6.45 -6.50
C LYS A 151 -6.56 6.72 -6.40
N PHE A 152 -7.34 6.04 -7.23
CA PHE A 152 -8.79 6.17 -7.23
C PHE A 152 -9.43 5.65 -5.94
N LEU A 153 -8.94 4.57 -5.33
CA LEU A 153 -9.53 4.00 -4.12
C LEU A 153 -9.12 4.75 -2.84
N PHE A 154 -7.86 5.15 -2.73
CA PHE A 154 -7.29 5.57 -1.45
C PHE A 154 -6.99 7.07 -1.34
N ASP A 155 -7.03 7.82 -2.44
CA ASP A 155 -6.61 9.22 -2.48
C ASP A 155 -5.15 9.41 -2.00
N LEU A 156 -4.31 8.39 -2.22
CA LEU A 156 -2.88 8.42 -1.92
C LEU A 156 -2.16 9.26 -2.96
N SER A 157 -1.39 10.26 -2.50
CA SER A 157 -0.52 11.10 -3.34
C SER A 157 0.77 10.38 -3.75
N ILE A 158 0.74 9.05 -3.91
CA ILE A 158 1.88 8.20 -4.23
C ILE A 158 1.67 7.55 -5.61
N SER A 159 2.69 7.62 -6.43
CA SER A 159 2.81 7.17 -7.81
C SER A 159 3.21 5.69 -7.91
N ASP A 160 3.99 5.14 -6.98
CA ASP A 160 4.24 3.68 -6.91
C ASP A 160 4.28 3.24 -5.44
N THR A 161 3.41 2.30 -5.09
CA THR A 161 3.32 1.78 -3.72
C THR A 161 4.17 0.53 -3.50
N GLN A 162 4.57 -0.18 -4.56
CA GLN A 162 5.18 -1.52 -4.46
C GLN A 162 6.68 -1.53 -4.76
N THR A 163 7.33 -0.37 -4.80
CA THR A 163 8.79 -0.30 -4.95
C THR A 163 9.50 -0.92 -3.74
N GLY A 164 10.60 -1.62 -4.01
CA GLY A 164 11.39 -2.36 -3.02
C GLY A 164 12.22 -1.53 -2.05
N ILE A 165 12.02 -0.20 -1.96
CA ILE A 165 12.69 0.65 -0.98
C ILE A 165 11.72 1.68 -0.38
N LYS A 166 11.65 1.74 0.95
CA LYS A 166 10.87 2.73 1.70
C LYS A 166 11.53 3.03 3.04
N ALA A 167 11.59 4.31 3.41
CA ALA A 167 12.10 4.77 4.70
C ALA A 167 10.95 5.31 5.55
N PHE A 168 10.97 5.00 6.85
CA PHE A 168 9.95 5.39 7.82
C PHE A 168 10.62 5.90 9.09
N LYS A 169 10.06 6.94 9.71
CA LYS A 169 10.27 7.14 11.15
C LYS A 169 9.69 5.95 11.91
N ARG A 170 10.35 5.52 12.97
CA ARG A 170 9.91 4.40 13.82
C ARG A 170 8.45 4.54 14.27
N GLU A 171 8.06 5.73 14.72
CA GLU A 171 6.69 6.01 15.20
C GLU A 171 5.60 5.69 14.17
N VAL A 172 5.90 5.84 12.88
CA VAL A 172 4.95 5.52 11.81
C VAL A 172 4.65 4.02 11.80
N LEU A 173 5.70 3.20 11.90
CA LEU A 173 5.58 1.76 11.92
C LEU A 173 4.93 1.27 13.22
N GLU A 174 5.31 1.83 14.37
CA GLU A 174 4.69 1.50 15.67
C GLU A 174 3.18 1.76 15.68
N ASN A 175 2.73 2.83 15.00
CA ASN A 175 1.30 3.13 14.89
C ASN A 175 0.59 2.34 13.78
N ALA A 176 1.26 2.09 12.65
CA ALA A 176 0.64 1.42 11.51
C ALA A 176 0.51 -0.09 11.68
N ILE A 177 1.62 -0.74 12.04
CA ILE A 177 1.77 -2.21 12.00
C ILE A 177 0.75 -2.95 12.87
N PRO A 178 0.51 -2.59 14.15
CA PRO A 178 -0.43 -3.33 15.01
C PRO A 178 -1.86 -3.41 14.47
N ARG A 179 -2.18 -2.57 13.49
CA ARG A 179 -3.51 -2.45 12.92
C ARG A 179 -3.58 -3.00 11.49
N MET A 180 -2.47 -3.47 10.92
CA MET A 180 -2.40 -4.11 9.61
C MET A 180 -2.90 -5.56 9.69
N ARG A 181 -3.42 -6.09 8.58
CA ARG A 181 -3.91 -7.48 8.48
C ARG A 181 -3.32 -8.24 7.30
N VAL A 182 -2.79 -7.54 6.31
CA VAL A 182 -2.17 -8.15 5.13
C VAL A 182 -0.69 -8.39 5.40
N SER A 183 -0.23 -9.64 5.25
CA SER A 183 1.17 -10.01 5.43
C SER A 183 1.92 -10.28 4.11
N ARG A 184 1.24 -10.19 2.96
CA ARG A 184 1.78 -10.57 1.64
C ARG A 184 1.93 -9.36 0.71
N PHE A 185 1.60 -9.48 -0.58
CA PHE A 185 1.96 -8.50 -1.62
C PHE A 185 1.33 -7.12 -1.47
N ALA A 186 0.17 -7.02 -0.82
CA ALA A 186 -0.49 -5.74 -0.56
C ALA A 186 -0.11 -5.10 0.79
N PHE A 187 0.88 -5.67 1.51
CA PHE A 187 1.41 -5.11 2.76
C PHE A 187 1.87 -3.66 2.59
N ASP A 188 2.68 -3.40 1.57
CA ASP A 188 3.22 -2.06 1.28
C ASP A 188 2.09 -1.04 1.05
N LEU A 189 1.00 -1.45 0.38
CA LEU A 189 -0.16 -0.61 0.15
C LEU A 189 -0.90 -0.33 1.47
N GLU A 190 -1.22 -1.36 2.25
CA GLU A 190 -1.92 -1.18 3.53
C GLU A 190 -1.12 -0.29 4.49
N LEU A 191 0.21 -0.42 4.50
CA LEU A 191 1.09 0.41 5.31
C LEU A 191 1.06 1.88 4.88
N LEU A 192 1.19 2.17 3.58
CA LEU A 192 1.14 3.54 3.06
C LEU A 192 -0.24 4.18 3.24
N VAL A 193 -1.31 3.40 3.06
CA VAL A 193 -2.68 3.85 3.38
C VAL A 193 -2.78 4.18 4.87
N ALA A 194 -2.32 3.30 5.76
CA ALA A 194 -2.36 3.55 7.20
C ALA A 194 -1.57 4.80 7.58
N ALA A 195 -0.36 4.98 7.06
CA ALA A 195 0.48 6.14 7.32
C ALA A 195 -0.21 7.45 6.87
N SER A 196 -0.74 7.47 5.64
CA SER A 196 -1.46 8.64 5.12
C SER A 196 -2.70 8.98 5.97
N ARG A 197 -3.42 7.96 6.44
CA ARG A 197 -4.62 8.12 7.28
C ARG A 197 -4.31 8.65 8.67
N PHE A 198 -3.14 8.33 9.22
CA PHE A 198 -2.67 8.90 10.48
C PHE A 198 -2.14 10.34 10.34
N GLY A 199 -2.17 10.90 9.13
CA GLY A 199 -1.75 12.28 8.87
C GLY A 199 -0.24 12.44 8.76
N TYR A 200 0.51 11.35 8.55
CA TYR A 200 1.95 11.40 8.33
C TYR A 200 2.28 12.00 6.95
N LYS A 201 3.33 12.83 6.89
CA LYS A 201 3.84 13.40 5.63
C LYS A 201 4.58 12.32 4.84
N ILE A 202 4.03 11.92 3.70
CA ILE A 202 4.65 10.96 2.78
C ILE A 202 5.22 11.71 1.56
N VAL A 203 6.49 11.45 1.25
CA VAL A 203 7.21 12.03 0.11
C VAL A 203 7.72 10.94 -0.82
N GLU A 204 7.76 11.23 -2.11
CA GLU A 204 8.32 10.33 -3.13
C GLU A 204 9.77 10.70 -3.43
N ASN A 205 10.65 9.71 -3.57
CA ASN A 205 11.97 9.90 -4.14
C ASN A 205 12.14 9.00 -5.39
N PRO A 206 12.44 9.57 -6.57
CA PRO A 206 12.74 8.78 -7.76
C PRO A 206 13.96 7.87 -7.57
N VAL A 207 13.79 6.60 -7.93
CA VAL A 207 14.84 5.57 -7.92
C VAL A 207 14.91 4.86 -9.27
N GLU A 208 16.13 4.60 -9.72
CA GLU A 208 16.40 3.77 -10.88
C GLU A 208 16.28 2.29 -10.52
N VAL A 209 15.61 1.53 -11.37
CA VAL A 209 15.44 0.09 -11.21
C VAL A 209 16.17 -0.64 -12.34
N SER A 210 17.24 -1.34 -12.00
CA SER A 210 17.99 -2.17 -12.94
C SER A 210 17.33 -3.54 -13.07
N TYR A 211 16.87 -3.88 -14.27
CA TYR A 211 16.25 -5.18 -14.51
C TYR A 211 17.32 -6.25 -14.76
N VAL A 212 17.70 -6.98 -13.70
CA VAL A 212 18.75 -8.01 -13.78
C VAL A 212 18.20 -9.41 -14.09
N ARG A 213 16.88 -9.63 -13.99
CA ARG A 213 16.29 -10.97 -14.19
C ARG A 213 16.07 -11.33 -15.67
N LYS A 214 17.00 -12.11 -16.24
CA LYS A 214 16.78 -12.92 -17.46
C LYS A 214 15.83 -14.08 -17.13
N GLY A 215 14.52 -13.86 -17.30
CA GLY A 215 13.51 -14.89 -17.17
C GLY A 215 12.15 -14.37 -17.62
N GLY A 216 11.58 -15.02 -18.64
CA GLY A 216 10.29 -14.65 -19.23
C GLY A 216 9.16 -14.70 -18.20
N MET A 217 8.20 -13.77 -18.37
CA MET A 217 6.93 -13.65 -17.64
C MET A 217 7.08 -13.79 -16.12
N GLY A 218 7.25 -12.65 -15.45
CA GLY A 218 7.47 -12.54 -14.01
C GLY A 218 6.49 -13.38 -13.19
N ARG A 219 6.98 -13.91 -12.06
CA ARG A 219 6.34 -14.87 -11.12
C ARG A 219 4.87 -14.60 -10.72
N MET A 220 4.24 -13.51 -11.13
CA MET A 220 2.82 -13.23 -10.92
C MET A 220 1.96 -14.04 -11.89
N LYS A 221 1.57 -15.24 -11.46
CA LYS A 221 0.47 -16.00 -12.08
C LYS A 221 -0.85 -15.20 -11.95
N PHE A 222 -1.80 -15.39 -12.87
CA PHE A 222 -3.12 -14.73 -12.82
C PHE A 222 -3.81 -14.84 -11.45
N GLY A 223 -3.64 -15.94 -10.73
CA GLY A 223 -4.17 -16.11 -9.37
C GLY A 223 -3.58 -15.12 -8.34
N ALA A 224 -2.29 -14.76 -8.47
CA ALA A 224 -1.66 -13.76 -7.59
C ALA A 224 -2.15 -12.34 -7.91
N LEU A 225 -2.44 -12.04 -9.18
CA LEU A 225 -3.08 -10.78 -9.57
C LEU A 225 -4.49 -10.67 -8.96
N PHE A 226 -5.30 -11.73 -9.06
CA PHE A 226 -6.64 -11.73 -8.47
C PHE A 226 -6.59 -11.63 -6.94
N ALA A 227 -5.71 -12.38 -6.28
CA ALA A 227 -5.50 -12.27 -4.84
C ALA A 227 -5.11 -10.85 -4.42
N THR A 228 -4.22 -10.20 -5.17
CA THR A 228 -3.82 -8.79 -4.91
C THR A 228 -5.01 -7.84 -5.07
N LEU A 229 -5.88 -8.05 -6.06
CA LEU A 229 -7.10 -7.26 -6.22
C LEU A 229 -8.08 -7.44 -5.06
N VAL A 230 -8.31 -8.68 -4.63
CA VAL A 230 -9.16 -8.99 -3.47
C VAL A 230 -8.59 -8.38 -2.19
N ASP A 231 -7.28 -8.49 -1.98
CA ASP A 231 -6.59 -7.85 -0.85
C ASP A 231 -6.72 -6.33 -0.92
N THR A 232 -6.56 -5.74 -2.11
CA THR A 232 -6.71 -4.29 -2.32
C THR A 232 -8.12 -3.82 -1.98
N LEU A 233 -9.15 -4.54 -2.43
CA LEU A 233 -10.54 -4.25 -2.06
C LEU A 233 -10.77 -4.43 -0.57
N GLY A 234 -10.21 -5.48 0.05
CA GLY A 234 -10.27 -5.70 1.49
C GLY A 234 -9.62 -4.58 2.29
N ILE A 235 -8.44 -4.11 1.88
CA ILE A 235 -7.76 -2.94 2.47
C ILE A 235 -8.65 -1.72 2.32
N TYR A 236 -9.23 -1.51 1.14
CA TYR A 236 -10.16 -0.41 0.88
C TYR A 236 -11.35 -0.48 1.85
N PHE A 237 -12.10 -1.58 1.93
CA PHE A 237 -13.23 -1.71 2.85
C PHE A 237 -12.83 -1.47 4.31
N ARG A 238 -11.68 -2.01 4.77
CA ARG A 238 -11.21 -1.81 6.15
C ARG A 238 -10.80 -0.37 6.45
N ALA A 239 -10.01 0.22 5.56
CA ALA A 239 -9.54 1.59 5.68
C ALA A 239 -10.68 2.61 5.54
N SER A 240 -11.78 2.23 4.88
CA SER A 240 -12.92 3.09 4.60
C SER A 240 -14.01 3.05 5.66
N PHE A 241 -14.32 1.87 6.18
CA PHE A 241 -15.51 1.67 7.01
C PHE A 241 -15.21 1.28 8.46
N TRP A 242 -14.07 0.65 8.75
CA TRP A 242 -14.00 -0.26 9.91
C TRP A 242 -12.90 0.00 10.93
N ARG A 243 -11.93 0.90 10.69
CA ARG A 243 -10.78 1.05 11.60
C ARG A 243 -10.74 2.32 12.46
N TRP A 244 -11.67 3.24 12.26
CA TRP A 244 -11.67 4.52 12.99
C TRP A 244 -12.94 4.82 13.78
N LEU A 245 -13.99 4.04 13.56
CA LEU A 245 -14.94 3.75 14.61
C LEU A 245 -14.65 2.29 14.97
N GLU A 246 -14.45 1.96 16.24
CA GLU A 246 -14.67 0.60 16.74
C GLU A 246 -16.13 0.58 17.22
N PRO A 247 -17.13 0.50 16.33
CA PRO A 247 -18.50 0.62 16.76
C PRO A 247 -18.84 -0.69 17.46
N GLY A 248 -19.44 -0.64 18.65
CA GLY A 248 -19.99 -1.85 19.27
C GLY A 248 -20.97 -2.54 18.31
N ALA A 249 -21.24 -3.83 18.52
CA ALA A 249 -22.10 -4.64 17.62
C ALA A 249 -23.45 -3.95 17.30
N GLY A 250 -24.03 -3.20 18.25
CA GLY A 250 -25.23 -2.40 18.03
C GLY A 250 -25.02 -1.25 17.05
N THR A 251 -23.93 -0.50 17.17
CA THR A 251 -23.59 0.60 16.23
C THR A 251 -23.29 0.05 14.84
N GLN A 252 -22.65 -1.12 14.73
CA GLN A 252 -22.44 -1.81 13.45
C GLN A 252 -23.77 -2.17 12.77
N PHE A 253 -24.71 -2.72 13.54
CA PHE A 253 -26.04 -3.04 13.06
C PHE A 253 -26.78 -1.79 12.58
N TRP A 254 -26.81 -0.72 13.37
CA TRP A 254 -27.50 0.53 13.01
C TRP A 254 -26.89 1.23 11.80
N MET A 255 -25.57 1.18 11.63
CA MET A 255 -24.90 1.73 10.45
C MET A 255 -25.22 0.92 9.20
N ALA A 256 -25.23 -0.42 9.28
CA ALA A 256 -25.62 -1.28 8.17
C ALA A 256 -27.10 -1.06 7.79
N ALA A 257 -27.97 -0.94 8.79
CA ALA A 257 -29.38 -0.60 8.60
C ALA A 257 -29.55 0.81 7.99
N PHE A 258 -28.73 1.78 8.37
CA PHE A 258 -28.75 3.14 7.82
C PHE A 258 -28.31 3.17 6.35
N VAL A 259 -27.19 2.50 6.00
CA VAL A 259 -26.72 2.41 4.61
C VAL A 259 -27.75 1.68 3.74
N LEU A 260 -28.30 0.57 4.24
CA LEU A 260 -29.37 -0.15 3.57
C LEU A 260 -30.63 0.72 3.43
N GLY A 261 -30.98 1.49 4.47
CA GLY A 261 -32.10 2.42 4.46
C GLY A 261 -31.92 3.54 3.44
N VAL A 262 -30.74 4.16 3.36
CA VAL A 262 -30.40 5.18 2.35
C VAL A 262 -30.41 4.57 0.94
N PHE A 263 -29.91 3.35 0.78
CA PHE A 263 -29.94 2.64 -0.49
C PHE A 263 -31.37 2.31 -0.94
N LEU A 264 -32.20 1.77 -0.06
CA LEU A 264 -33.61 1.47 -0.32
C LEU A 264 -34.43 2.74 -0.54
N ALA A 265 -34.15 3.81 0.22
CA ALA A 265 -34.74 5.13 0.01
C ALA A 265 -34.29 5.72 -1.33
N GLY A 266 -33.04 5.53 -1.75
CA GLY A 266 -32.52 5.93 -3.05
C GLY A 266 -33.18 5.17 -4.21
N ILE A 267 -33.41 3.86 -4.06
CA ILE A 267 -34.19 3.05 -5.03
C ILE A 267 -35.65 3.50 -5.07
N GLY A 268 -36.26 3.74 -3.90
CA GLY A 268 -37.62 4.26 -3.79
C GLY A 268 -37.76 5.64 -4.42
N PHE A 269 -36.82 6.54 -4.13
CA PHE A 269 -36.76 7.89 -4.68
C PHE A 269 -36.48 7.87 -6.19
N ALA A 270 -35.59 7.00 -6.67
CA ALA A 270 -35.35 6.78 -8.10
C ALA A 270 -36.59 6.23 -8.81
N LYS A 271 -37.36 5.32 -8.19
CA LYS A 271 -38.65 4.84 -8.72
C LYS A 271 -39.74 5.93 -8.71
N ILE A 272 -39.67 6.89 -7.80
CA ILE A 272 -40.62 8.02 -7.72
C ILE A 272 -40.22 9.13 -8.71
N LEU A 273 -38.92 9.36 -8.94
CA LEU A 273 -38.41 10.33 -9.92
C LEU A 273 -38.37 9.79 -11.35
N SER A 274 -38.27 8.48 -11.56
CA SER A 274 -38.18 7.91 -12.92
C SER A 274 -39.38 8.25 -13.82
N PRO A 275 -40.65 8.31 -13.31
CA PRO A 275 -41.78 8.77 -14.11
C PRO A 275 -41.78 10.29 -14.34
N ILE A 276 -41.16 11.07 -13.44
CA ILE A 276 -41.25 12.53 -13.41
C ILE A 276 -40.14 13.19 -14.25
N ILE A 277 -38.93 12.62 -14.29
CA ILE A 277 -37.77 13.23 -14.95
C ILE A 277 -37.54 12.70 -16.37
N LEU A 278 -37.87 11.44 -16.65
CA LEU A 278 -37.46 10.78 -17.91
C LEU A 278 -38.58 10.61 -18.96
N GLN A 279 -39.85 10.81 -18.61
CA GLN A 279 -40.96 10.43 -19.50
C GLN A 279 -41.15 11.24 -20.79
N PRO A 280 -40.86 12.55 -20.89
CA PRO A 280 -41.19 13.25 -22.13
C PRO A 280 -40.15 13.10 -23.25
N THR A 281 -38.85 12.93 -22.92
CA THR A 281 -37.77 13.18 -23.89
C THR A 281 -36.78 12.03 -24.09
N LEU A 282 -36.59 11.15 -23.11
CA LEU A 282 -35.65 10.01 -23.22
C LEU A 282 -36.34 8.70 -23.65
N ASP A 283 -37.60 8.49 -23.26
CA ASP A 283 -38.37 7.30 -23.64
C ASP A 283 -38.57 7.12 -25.15
N ARG A 284 -38.47 8.19 -25.96
CA ARG A 284 -38.62 8.07 -27.42
C ARG A 284 -37.33 7.73 -28.16
N VAL A 285 -36.14 8.00 -27.61
CA VAL A 285 -34.88 7.86 -28.36
C VAL A 285 -33.97 6.78 -27.77
N SER A 286 -33.82 6.69 -26.44
CA SER A 286 -33.00 5.63 -25.83
C SER A 286 -33.71 4.28 -25.75
N TYR A 287 -35.05 4.27 -25.62
CA TYR A 287 -35.84 3.02 -25.58
C TYR A 287 -35.79 2.26 -26.93
N ILE A 288 -35.86 2.99 -28.05
CA ILE A 288 -35.89 2.40 -29.40
C ILE A 288 -34.53 1.81 -29.79
N ILE A 289 -33.43 2.46 -29.42
CA ILE A 289 -32.07 2.04 -29.81
C ILE A 289 -31.52 0.96 -28.87
N PHE A 290 -31.75 1.08 -27.56
CA PHE A 290 -31.04 0.25 -26.57
C PHE A 290 -31.74 -1.09 -26.25
N LEU A 291 -33.07 -1.15 -26.35
CA LEU A 291 -33.84 -2.35 -25.96
C LEU A 291 -34.24 -3.25 -27.13
N ARG A 292 -34.21 -2.76 -28.37
CA ARG A 292 -34.69 -3.53 -29.54
C ARG A 292 -33.62 -4.41 -30.19
N PHE A 293 -32.33 -4.16 -29.92
CA PHE A 293 -31.22 -4.83 -30.60
C PHE A 293 -30.31 -5.70 -29.71
N ILE A 294 -30.45 -5.66 -28.38
CA ILE A 294 -29.64 -6.48 -27.46
C ILE A 294 -30.53 -7.52 -26.77
N PRO A 295 -30.27 -8.83 -26.96
CA PRO A 295 -31.02 -9.88 -26.30
C PRO A 295 -31.03 -9.72 -24.78
N ALA A 296 -32.16 -10.02 -24.13
CA ALA A 296 -32.32 -9.90 -22.67
C ALA A 296 -31.23 -10.65 -21.88
N ALA A 297 -30.80 -11.80 -22.40
CA ALA A 297 -29.71 -12.61 -21.83
C ALA A 297 -28.35 -11.88 -21.75
N VAL A 298 -28.14 -10.83 -22.55
CA VAL A 298 -26.92 -10.00 -22.55
C VAL A 298 -27.18 -8.67 -21.83
N ARG A 299 -28.36 -8.07 -22.07
CA ARG A 299 -28.75 -6.78 -21.51
C ARG A 299 -28.85 -6.80 -19.99
N ASP A 300 -29.51 -7.79 -19.42
CA ASP A 300 -29.81 -7.81 -17.97
C ASP A 300 -28.54 -8.02 -17.13
N PRO A 301 -27.60 -8.90 -17.52
CA PRO A 301 -26.27 -8.95 -16.88
C PRO A 301 -25.46 -7.67 -17.06
N MET A 302 -25.53 -7.01 -18.22
CA MET A 302 -24.84 -5.73 -18.45
C MET A 302 -25.38 -4.62 -17.55
N LEU A 303 -26.70 -4.53 -17.37
CA LEU A 303 -27.32 -3.56 -16.48
C LEU A 303 -27.00 -3.85 -15.01
N ALA A 304 -26.99 -5.13 -14.61
CA ALA A 304 -26.57 -5.53 -13.27
C ALA A 304 -25.09 -5.18 -13.01
N ALA A 305 -24.21 -5.43 -13.98
CA ALA A 305 -22.80 -5.07 -13.90
C ALA A 305 -22.59 -3.55 -13.85
N ALA A 306 -23.33 -2.78 -14.65
CA ALA A 306 -23.27 -1.32 -14.62
C ALA A 306 -23.80 -0.75 -13.30
N GLY A 307 -24.89 -1.31 -12.76
CA GLY A 307 -25.43 -0.93 -11.46
C GLY A 307 -24.45 -1.22 -10.33
N LEU A 308 -23.84 -2.41 -10.33
CA LEU A 308 -22.80 -2.78 -9.36
C LEU A 308 -21.59 -1.85 -9.46
N LEU A 309 -21.17 -1.49 -10.68
CA LEU A 309 -20.09 -0.54 -10.92
C LEU A 309 -20.44 0.84 -10.34
N ILE A 310 -21.64 1.36 -10.59
CA ILE A 310 -22.07 2.66 -10.05
C ILE A 310 -22.08 2.63 -8.51
N VAL A 311 -22.66 1.59 -7.90
CA VAL A 311 -22.68 1.46 -6.43
C VAL A 311 -21.27 1.43 -5.85
N THR A 312 -20.35 0.66 -6.46
CA THR A 312 -18.96 0.63 -6.01
C THR A 312 -18.28 1.99 -6.16
N LEU A 313 -18.46 2.69 -7.28
CA LEU A 313 -17.93 4.05 -7.48
C LEU A 313 -18.50 5.05 -6.45
N SER A 314 -19.80 4.98 -6.14
CA SER A 314 -20.44 5.82 -5.14
C SER A 314 -19.93 5.56 -3.72
N LEU A 315 -19.72 4.29 -3.34
CA LEU A 315 -19.09 3.93 -2.07
C LEU A 315 -17.66 4.46 -1.99
N ILE A 316 -16.92 4.40 -3.11
CA ILE A 316 -15.57 4.98 -3.24
C ILE A 316 -15.57 6.49 -3.03
N GLN A 317 -16.52 7.21 -3.63
CA GLN A 317 -16.62 8.65 -3.49
C GLN A 317 -17.05 9.07 -2.08
N LEU A 318 -18.02 8.36 -1.48
CA LEU A 318 -18.46 8.60 -0.10
C LEU A 318 -17.30 8.43 0.88
N ASN A 319 -16.55 7.34 0.72
CA ASN A 319 -15.36 7.10 1.52
C ASN A 319 -14.35 8.25 1.42
N LYS A 320 -14.01 8.72 0.20
CA LYS A 320 -13.09 9.85 0.03
C LYS A 320 -13.54 11.09 0.79
N SER A 321 -14.83 11.40 0.74
CA SER A 321 -15.39 12.55 1.46
C SER A 321 -15.26 12.40 2.97
N LEU A 322 -15.55 11.21 3.51
CA LEU A 322 -15.37 10.91 4.93
C LEU A 322 -13.91 11.05 5.36
N LEU A 323 -13.00 10.50 4.57
CA LEU A 323 -11.57 10.55 4.84
C LEU A 323 -11.00 11.97 4.84
N LYS A 324 -11.45 12.82 3.92
CA LYS A 324 -11.10 14.24 3.90
C LYS A 324 -11.66 14.99 5.10
N ALA A 325 -12.81 14.57 5.63
CA ALA A 325 -13.37 15.15 6.85
C ALA A 325 -12.55 14.76 8.09
N PHE A 326 -12.12 13.49 8.20
CA PHE A 326 -11.32 13.02 9.34
C PHE A 326 -9.84 13.47 9.31
N ALA A 327 -9.29 13.77 8.14
CA ALA A 327 -7.93 14.29 8.00
C ALA A 327 -7.78 15.77 8.42
N ARG A 328 -8.89 16.51 8.57
CA ARG A 328 -8.86 17.88 9.11
C ARG A 328 -8.67 17.79 10.63
N LYS A 329 -7.45 18.07 11.06
CA LYS A 329 -7.01 18.14 12.46
C LYS A 329 -7.50 19.43 13.13
N ASP A 330 -8.80 19.71 13.05
CA ASP A 330 -9.40 20.86 13.71
C ASP A 330 -10.23 20.33 14.89
N ARG A 331 -9.80 20.74 16.08
CA ARG A 331 -10.33 20.31 17.37
C ARG A 331 -11.83 20.61 17.44
N GLY A 332 -12.59 19.59 17.84
CA GLY A 332 -13.87 19.71 18.52
C GLY A 332 -14.85 20.74 17.98
N ASP A 333 -15.59 20.39 16.92
CA ASP A 333 -17.01 20.75 16.91
C ASP A 333 -17.80 19.84 15.96
N LEU A 334 -18.51 18.87 16.52
CA LEU A 334 -19.52 18.09 15.80
C LEU A 334 -20.83 18.89 15.60
N ALA A 335 -20.90 20.15 16.04
CA ALA A 335 -22.10 20.98 15.89
C ALA A 335 -22.34 21.54 14.48
N GLY A 336 -21.38 21.44 13.56
CA GLY A 336 -21.49 22.01 12.21
C GLY A 336 -22.29 21.20 11.19
N ILE A 337 -22.61 19.93 11.47
CA ILE A 337 -23.22 19.01 10.47
C ILE A 337 -24.75 19.19 10.38
N PHE A 338 -25.39 19.88 11.33
CA PHE A 338 -26.84 20.15 11.33
C PHE A 338 -27.25 21.58 10.92
N ARG A 339 -26.34 22.36 10.32
CA ARG A 339 -26.71 23.66 9.72
C ARG A 339 -26.12 23.82 8.32
N LYS A 340 -26.82 23.26 7.33
CA LYS A 340 -27.29 24.00 6.15
C LYS A 340 -28.31 23.18 5.38
#